data_AF-A0A6L9YA99-F1
#
_entry.id   AF-A0A6L9YA99-F1
#
_cell.length_a   1.000
_cell.length_b   1.000
_cell.length_c   1.000
_cell.angle_alpha   90.00
_cell.angle_beta   90.00
_cell.angle_gamma   90.00
#
_symmetry.space_group_name_H-M   'P 1'
#
loop_
_entity.id
_entity.type
_entity.pdbx_description
1 polymer ?
#
loop_
_entity_poly.entity_id
_entity_poly.type
_entity_poly.pdbx_seq_one_letter_code
_entity_poly.pdbx_strand_id
1 'polypeptide(L)'
;MDVNYRRNTESDYTEKIEQLYKNFDYSSNSDYYWGEPELSMLYGSPLYEAASPSQQKALNHLYWALNYYLIAATETNTILFNEVTANAFFPFDDYEVLCHALDLETNQERYHVRAFHTIGSQTELALMGETVFHCPRSTKPKEMDKTLAAFKGMGGRTSSPLGMQVYTISISNSPFLASQYYTARGIGNLNLKNKEYSFSQLYKTLEKKGEFIPAPTAVSRYHLLDESFHTATSQLMSHEIYKDFPQPNAWEKYIGNQTIHSLQTDVFNGLSTTLPGTFGGNLMPMVYKLLQTPLFSMSKQEALLMMEKCFCQEHQGLHVAAKYHQRLLSDIRKFLEGLDYLSPVNREMRLMASSGSVEKAVANNIREFKQFSRSVKR
;
A
#
# COMPACT_ATOMS: atom_id res chain seq x y z
N MET A 1 14.24 22.05 -6.91
CA MET A 1 13.29 21.70 -5.82
C MET A 1 12.22 22.77 -5.63
N ASP A 2 12.60 24.05 -5.67
CA ASP A 2 11.77 25.22 -5.31
C ASP A 2 10.40 25.29 -6.00
N VAL A 3 10.35 25.03 -7.31
CA VAL A 3 9.06 25.04 -8.04
C VAL A 3 8.12 23.97 -7.53
N ASN A 4 8.64 22.78 -7.18
CA ASN A 4 7.84 21.69 -6.63
C ASN A 4 7.33 22.05 -5.23
N TYR A 5 8.23 22.53 -4.36
CA TYR A 5 7.88 22.95 -3.00
C TYR A 5 6.83 24.05 -2.96
N ARG A 6 7.03 25.12 -3.75
CA ARG A 6 6.09 26.24 -3.82
C ARG A 6 4.71 25.79 -4.29
N ARG A 7 4.64 24.99 -5.36
CA ARG A 7 3.37 24.49 -5.88
C ARG A 7 2.67 23.51 -4.93
N ASN A 8 3.42 22.66 -4.24
CA ASN A 8 2.86 21.77 -3.22
C ASN A 8 2.21 22.61 -2.10
N THR A 9 2.92 23.64 -1.62
CA THR A 9 2.41 24.57 -0.61
C THR A 9 1.14 25.30 -1.07
N GLU A 10 1.12 25.78 -2.33
CA GLU A 10 -0.03 26.47 -2.92
C GLU A 10 -1.26 25.56 -3.15
N SER A 11 -1.08 24.24 -3.14
CA SER A 11 -2.13 23.27 -3.45
C SER A 11 -2.29 22.19 -2.38
N ASP A 12 -1.95 22.51 -1.13
CA ASP A 12 -2.13 21.61 0.01
C ASP A 12 -3.62 21.30 0.26
N TYR A 13 -3.98 20.02 0.18
CA TYR A 13 -5.37 19.56 0.37
C TYR A 13 -5.68 19.02 1.78
N THR A 14 -4.75 19.15 2.73
CA THR A 14 -4.92 18.62 4.10
C THR A 14 -6.20 19.06 4.78
N GLU A 15 -6.59 20.33 4.64
CA GLU A 15 -7.84 20.85 5.22
C GLU A 15 -9.08 20.12 4.66
N LYS A 16 -9.11 19.87 3.35
CA LYS A 16 -10.24 19.17 2.72
C LYS A 16 -10.30 17.70 3.13
N ILE A 17 -9.14 17.04 3.19
CA ILE A 17 -9.04 15.67 3.67
C ILE A 17 -9.52 15.60 5.13
N GLU A 18 -9.13 16.57 5.95
CA GLU A 18 -9.55 16.66 7.34
C GLU A 18 -11.07 16.78 7.49
N GLN A 19 -11.68 17.71 6.74
CA GLN A 19 -13.12 17.91 6.74
C GLN A 19 -13.86 16.62 6.32
N LEU A 20 -13.36 15.92 5.30
CA LEU A 20 -13.96 14.68 4.82
C LEU A 20 -13.95 13.57 5.87
N TYR A 21 -12.81 13.32 6.53
CA TYR A 21 -12.76 12.21 7.50
C TYR A 21 -13.45 12.55 8.81
N LYS A 22 -13.49 13.82 9.24
CA LYS A 22 -14.22 14.25 10.45
C LYS A 22 -15.73 14.11 10.29
N ASN A 23 -16.24 14.35 9.07
CA ASN A 23 -17.65 14.27 8.74
C ASN A 23 -18.06 12.93 8.12
N PHE A 24 -17.15 11.94 8.09
CA PHE A 24 -17.45 10.65 7.50
C PHE A 24 -18.54 9.94 8.31
N ASP A 25 -19.54 9.46 7.59
CA ASP A 25 -20.61 8.59 8.08
C ASP A 25 -20.79 7.44 7.09
N TYR A 26 -20.67 6.20 7.55
CA TYR A 26 -20.75 5.04 6.66
C TYR A 26 -22.11 4.93 5.99
N SER A 27 -23.20 5.18 6.73
CA SER A 27 -24.57 5.04 6.22
C SER A 27 -24.84 5.98 5.04
N SER A 28 -24.36 7.21 5.11
CA SER A 28 -24.48 8.18 4.00
C SER A 28 -23.65 7.82 2.76
N ASN A 29 -22.69 6.88 2.89
CA ASN A 29 -21.77 6.48 1.83
C ASN A 29 -21.98 5.03 1.34
N SER A 30 -22.88 4.26 1.95
CA SER A 30 -22.96 2.79 1.74
C SER A 30 -23.65 2.37 0.45
N ASP A 31 -24.44 3.25 -0.16
CA ASP A 31 -25.27 2.91 -1.32
C ASP A 31 -24.52 2.94 -2.65
N TYR A 32 -23.26 3.37 -2.65
CA TYR A 32 -22.44 3.56 -3.85
C TYR A 32 -21.18 2.72 -3.76
N TYR A 33 -20.67 2.25 -4.90
CA TYR A 33 -19.29 1.80 -4.95
C TYR A 33 -18.36 3.00 -4.72
N TRP A 34 -17.29 2.81 -3.95
CA TRP A 34 -16.28 3.86 -3.69
C TRP A 34 -15.18 3.89 -4.76
N GLY A 35 -15.13 2.87 -5.62
CA GLY A 35 -14.22 2.74 -6.75
C GLY A 35 -14.77 1.78 -7.80
N GLU A 36 -13.92 1.40 -8.75
CA GLU A 36 -14.27 0.38 -9.74
C GLU A 36 -14.60 -0.96 -9.05
N PRO A 37 -15.66 -1.69 -9.45
CA PRO A 37 -16.00 -2.97 -8.86
C PRO A 37 -14.87 -4.02 -8.91
N GLU A 38 -13.99 -3.96 -9.93
CA GLU A 38 -12.82 -4.84 -10.02
C GLU A 38 -11.81 -4.67 -8.88
N LEU A 39 -11.84 -3.53 -8.19
CA LEU A 39 -11.05 -3.24 -6.99
C LEU A 39 -11.90 -3.51 -5.74
N SER A 40 -12.37 -4.75 -5.63
CA SER A 40 -13.12 -5.24 -4.46
C SER A 40 -12.43 -6.46 -3.87
N MET A 41 -12.66 -6.71 -2.58
CA MET A 41 -12.16 -7.91 -1.93
C MET A 41 -12.70 -9.16 -2.62
N LEU A 42 -11.81 -10.10 -2.95
CA LEU A 42 -12.14 -11.38 -3.57
C LEU A 42 -12.90 -11.24 -4.91
N TYR A 43 -12.73 -10.11 -5.61
CA TYR A 43 -13.38 -9.87 -6.90
C TYR A 43 -13.18 -11.04 -7.88
N GLY A 44 -14.24 -11.39 -8.62
CA GLY A 44 -14.21 -12.45 -9.62
C GLY A 44 -13.82 -13.83 -9.07
N SER A 45 -14.03 -14.06 -7.77
CA SER A 45 -13.94 -15.36 -7.11
C SER A 45 -15.35 -15.92 -6.85
N PRO A 46 -15.49 -17.23 -6.56
CA PRO A 46 -16.79 -17.83 -6.24
C PRO A 46 -17.57 -17.13 -5.11
N LEU A 47 -16.90 -16.54 -4.11
CA LEU A 47 -17.58 -15.77 -3.08
C LEU A 47 -18.22 -14.51 -3.66
N TYR A 48 -17.48 -13.75 -4.47
CA TYR A 48 -17.94 -12.48 -5.03
C TYR A 48 -19.11 -12.69 -6.01
N GLU A 49 -19.04 -13.75 -6.83
CA GLU A 49 -20.13 -14.11 -7.75
C GLU A 49 -21.40 -14.56 -7.01
N ALA A 50 -21.25 -15.20 -5.85
CA ALA A 50 -22.39 -15.62 -5.02
C ALA A 50 -22.92 -14.50 -4.10
N ALA A 51 -22.20 -13.39 -3.97
CA ALA A 51 -22.56 -12.30 -3.09
C ALA A 51 -23.76 -11.50 -3.64
N SER A 52 -24.66 -11.09 -2.76
CA SER A 52 -25.72 -10.14 -3.09
C SER A 52 -25.15 -8.77 -3.51
N PRO A 53 -25.92 -7.92 -4.21
CA PRO A 53 -25.44 -6.59 -4.62
C PRO A 53 -24.95 -5.72 -3.45
N SER A 54 -25.58 -5.82 -2.28
CA SER A 54 -25.12 -5.10 -1.07
C SER A 54 -23.81 -5.68 -0.52
N GLN A 55 -23.65 -7.01 -0.52
CA GLN A 55 -22.40 -7.66 -0.14
C GLN A 55 -21.25 -7.33 -1.11
N GLN A 56 -21.51 -7.20 -2.41
CA GLN A 56 -20.49 -6.79 -3.37
C GLN A 56 -19.99 -5.35 -3.11
N LYS A 57 -20.91 -4.41 -2.81
CA LYS A 57 -20.52 -3.06 -2.36
C LYS A 57 -19.75 -3.11 -1.04
N ALA A 58 -20.19 -3.92 -0.08
CA ALA A 58 -19.45 -4.11 1.17
C ALA A 58 -18.03 -4.64 0.93
N LEU A 59 -17.84 -5.59 0.02
CA LEU A 59 -16.52 -6.09 -0.38
C LEU A 59 -15.66 -5.01 -1.06
N ASN A 60 -16.28 -4.07 -1.78
CA ASN A 60 -15.59 -2.88 -2.29
C ASN A 60 -15.16 -1.95 -1.14
N HIS A 61 -16.04 -1.68 -0.17
CA HIS A 61 -15.73 -0.80 0.96
C HIS A 61 -14.64 -1.39 1.87
N LEU A 62 -14.68 -2.71 2.07
CA LEU A 62 -13.65 -3.43 2.82
C LEU A 62 -12.30 -3.46 2.09
N TYR A 63 -12.30 -3.51 0.76
CA TYR A 63 -11.08 -3.32 -0.05
C TYR A 63 -10.44 -1.97 0.25
N TRP A 64 -11.24 -0.91 0.32
CA TRP A 64 -10.80 0.44 0.67
C TRP A 64 -10.24 0.51 2.09
N ALA A 65 -10.99 0.04 3.09
CA ALA A 65 -10.53 0.02 4.48
C ALA A 65 -9.19 -0.69 4.63
N LEU A 66 -9.02 -1.83 3.96
CA LEU A 66 -7.78 -2.60 3.97
C LEU A 66 -6.63 -1.87 3.27
N ASN A 67 -6.87 -1.27 2.10
CA ASN A 67 -5.85 -0.46 1.43
C ASN A 67 -5.46 0.77 2.26
N TYR A 68 -6.40 1.43 2.91
CA TYR A 68 -6.16 2.58 3.80
C TYR A 68 -5.20 2.23 4.92
N TYR A 69 -5.34 1.06 5.57
CA TYR A 69 -4.36 0.67 6.59
C TYR A 69 -2.97 0.38 6.02
N LEU A 70 -2.88 -0.19 4.82
CA LEU A 70 -1.60 -0.43 4.15
C LEU A 70 -0.91 0.89 3.76
N ILE A 71 -1.69 1.86 3.28
CA ILE A 71 -1.19 3.19 2.92
C ILE A 71 -0.77 3.94 4.18
N ALA A 72 -1.63 4.03 5.20
CA ALA A 72 -1.29 4.68 6.48
C ALA A 72 -0.02 4.11 7.14
N ALA A 73 0.19 2.79 7.05
CA ALA A 73 1.42 2.16 7.52
C ALA A 73 2.65 2.54 6.68
N THR A 74 2.47 2.81 5.39
CA THR A 74 3.53 3.31 4.50
C THR A 74 3.83 4.78 4.78
N GLU A 75 2.82 5.62 4.94
CA GLU A 75 2.94 7.04 5.30
C GLU A 75 3.58 7.26 6.66
N THR A 76 3.29 6.38 7.63
CA THR A 76 3.97 6.41 8.93
C THR A 76 5.49 6.18 8.77
N ASN A 77 5.91 5.31 7.83
CA ASN A 77 7.33 5.17 7.52
C ASN A 77 7.85 6.38 6.76
N THR A 78 7.07 6.96 5.84
CA THR A 78 7.42 8.20 5.14
C THR A 78 7.75 9.32 6.13
N ILE A 79 6.89 9.56 7.12
CA ILE A 79 7.10 10.57 8.17
C ILE A 79 8.48 10.38 8.82
N LEU A 80 8.80 9.15 9.27
CA LEU A 80 10.09 8.86 9.88
C LEU A 80 11.26 9.12 8.93
N PHE A 81 11.19 8.59 7.70
CA PHE A 81 12.31 8.67 6.78
C PHE A 81 12.46 10.05 6.14
N ASN A 82 11.41 10.86 6.07
CA ASN A 82 11.51 12.28 5.72
C ASN A 82 12.34 13.02 6.77
N GLU A 83 12.05 12.82 8.07
CA GLU A 83 12.83 13.42 9.17
C GLU A 83 14.29 12.93 9.16
N VAL A 84 14.52 11.63 8.96
CA VAL A 84 15.88 11.06 8.89
C VAL A 84 16.65 11.57 7.67
N THR A 85 15.98 11.70 6.52
CA THR A 85 16.57 12.26 5.30
C THR A 85 16.90 13.72 5.49
N ALA A 86 15.98 14.54 6.00
CA ALA A 86 16.23 15.95 6.25
C ALA A 86 17.48 16.14 7.12
N ASN A 87 17.65 15.33 8.18
CA ASN A 87 18.85 15.35 9.00
C ASN A 87 20.15 15.00 8.24
N ALA A 88 20.09 14.10 7.26
CA ALA A 88 21.26 13.75 6.44
C ALA A 88 21.67 14.89 5.48
N PHE A 89 20.72 15.74 5.09
CA PHE A 89 20.94 16.87 4.18
C PHE A 89 21.14 18.22 4.91
N PHE A 90 20.72 18.32 6.17
CA PHE A 90 20.81 19.54 6.98
C PHE A 90 22.22 20.18 7.03
N PRO A 91 23.34 19.42 7.05
CA PRO A 91 24.67 20.02 7.05
C PRO A 91 25.09 20.71 5.74
N PHE A 92 24.28 20.63 4.68
CA PHE A 92 24.60 21.15 3.35
C PHE A 92 23.70 22.35 3.00
N ASP A 93 24.30 23.55 2.93
CA ASP A 93 23.57 24.82 2.75
C ASP A 93 22.66 24.85 1.51
N ASP A 94 23.05 24.15 0.43
CA ASP A 94 22.30 24.13 -0.83
C ASP A 94 20.99 23.31 -0.79
N TYR A 95 20.68 22.63 0.32
CA TYR A 95 19.53 21.72 0.45
C TYR A 95 18.46 22.17 1.46
N GLU A 96 18.47 23.44 1.88
CA GLU A 96 17.45 24.00 2.79
C GLU A 96 16.02 23.78 2.26
N VAL A 97 15.78 24.07 0.98
CA VAL A 97 14.45 23.92 0.36
C VAL A 97 14.02 22.45 0.28
N LEU A 98 14.96 21.52 0.13
CA LEU A 98 14.65 20.09 0.23
C LEU A 98 14.14 19.77 1.63
N CYS A 99 14.82 20.23 2.68
CA CYS A 99 14.39 19.99 4.07
C CYS A 99 12.98 20.53 4.32
N HIS A 100 12.68 21.75 3.87
CA HIS A 100 11.32 22.32 3.96
C HIS A 100 10.26 21.54 3.18
N ALA A 101 10.62 20.99 2.01
CA ALA A 101 9.72 20.14 1.25
C ALA A 101 9.39 18.84 1.99
N LEU A 102 10.39 18.23 2.64
CA LEU A 102 10.21 17.02 3.45
C LEU A 102 9.39 17.29 4.72
N ASP A 103 9.55 18.46 5.35
CA ASP A 103 8.75 18.87 6.50
C ASP A 103 7.28 19.10 6.13
N LEU A 104 7.01 19.79 5.01
CA LEU A 104 5.65 19.98 4.51
C LEU A 104 4.98 18.64 4.25
N GLU A 105 5.65 17.77 3.50
CA GLU A 105 5.18 16.43 3.19
C GLU A 105 4.92 15.63 4.47
N THR A 106 5.84 15.66 5.44
CA THR A 106 5.65 15.03 6.76
C THR A 106 4.38 15.50 7.47
N ASN A 107 4.03 16.78 7.35
CA ASN A 107 2.78 17.29 7.89
C ASN A 107 1.57 16.78 7.13
N GLN A 108 1.61 16.73 5.79
CA GLN A 108 0.53 16.20 4.95
C GLN A 108 0.22 14.74 5.29
N GLU A 109 1.26 13.90 5.39
CA GLU A 109 1.12 12.46 5.70
C GLU A 109 0.41 12.19 7.03
N ARG A 110 0.54 13.09 8.02
CA ARG A 110 -0.17 12.96 9.31
C ARG A 110 -1.69 13.07 9.14
N TYR A 111 -2.17 13.88 8.20
CA TYR A 111 -3.60 14.00 7.89
C TYR A 111 -4.09 12.79 7.09
N HIS A 112 -3.29 12.30 6.15
CA HIS A 112 -3.61 11.10 5.38
C HIS A 112 -3.78 9.88 6.31
N VAL A 113 -2.81 9.63 7.20
CA VAL A 113 -2.85 8.55 8.20
C VAL A 113 -4.12 8.62 9.05
N ARG A 114 -4.51 9.81 9.51
CA ARG A 114 -5.74 10.02 10.30
C ARG A 114 -6.98 9.74 9.49
N ALA A 115 -7.04 10.21 8.25
CA ALA A 115 -8.17 9.98 7.36
C ALA A 115 -8.40 8.48 7.13
N PHE A 116 -7.33 7.77 6.77
CA PHE A 116 -7.34 6.34 6.48
C PHE A 116 -7.72 5.49 7.67
N HIS A 117 -7.17 5.77 8.86
CA HIS A 117 -7.57 5.06 10.06
C HIS A 117 -9.02 5.34 10.46
N THR A 118 -9.47 6.59 10.37
CA THR A 118 -10.82 6.98 10.78
C THR A 118 -11.86 6.34 9.87
N ILE A 119 -11.73 6.52 8.56
CA ILE A 119 -12.68 5.98 7.57
C ILE A 119 -12.65 4.45 7.60
N GLY A 120 -11.46 3.85 7.62
CA GLY A 120 -11.31 2.38 7.67
C GLY A 120 -12.01 1.78 8.88
N SER A 121 -11.78 2.32 10.08
CA SER A 121 -12.30 1.72 11.32
C SER A 121 -13.82 1.87 11.44
N GLN A 122 -14.36 3.03 11.06
CA GLN A 122 -15.82 3.24 11.01
C GLN A 122 -16.49 2.30 10.00
N THR A 123 -15.86 2.07 8.85
CA THR A 123 -16.35 1.15 7.82
C THR A 123 -16.42 -0.28 8.34
N GLU A 124 -15.37 -0.76 9.01
CA GLU A 124 -15.36 -2.10 9.58
C GLU A 124 -16.40 -2.29 10.67
N LEU A 125 -16.51 -1.33 11.58
CA LEU A 125 -17.51 -1.37 12.66
C LEU A 125 -18.93 -1.41 12.09
N ALA A 126 -19.21 -0.62 11.05
CA ALA A 126 -20.53 -0.60 10.42
C ALA A 126 -20.86 -1.92 9.69
N LEU A 127 -19.87 -2.54 9.02
CA LEU A 127 -20.08 -3.74 8.21
C LEU A 127 -20.00 -5.06 8.98
N MET A 128 -19.15 -5.12 10.01
CA MET A 128 -18.80 -6.37 10.71
C MET A 128 -19.14 -6.32 12.20
N GLY A 129 -19.45 -5.14 12.76
CA GLY A 129 -19.69 -4.95 14.19
C GLY A 129 -18.42 -4.91 15.05
N GLU A 130 -17.27 -5.19 14.47
CA GLU A 130 -15.95 -5.18 15.10
C GLU A 130 -14.88 -4.78 14.08
N THR A 131 -13.71 -4.37 14.56
CA THR A 131 -12.54 -4.16 13.70
C THR A 131 -11.76 -5.46 13.53
N VAL A 132 -11.79 -6.04 12.33
CA VAL A 132 -11.12 -7.31 11.99
C VAL A 132 -9.73 -7.06 11.39
N PHE A 133 -9.59 -5.98 10.62
CA PHE A 133 -8.41 -5.60 9.85
C PHE A 133 -7.62 -4.52 10.55
N HIS A 134 -8.31 -3.53 11.15
CA HIS A 134 -7.65 -2.52 11.96
C HIS A 134 -6.92 -3.21 13.09
N CYS A 135 -5.61 -2.98 13.16
CA CYS A 135 -4.85 -3.36 14.33
C CYS A 135 -4.92 -2.18 15.31
N PRO A 136 -5.73 -2.23 16.39
CA PRO A 136 -5.44 -1.37 17.52
C PRO A 136 -4.01 -1.68 17.96
N ARG A 137 -3.24 -0.66 18.39
CA ARG A 137 -1.98 -0.87 19.13
C ARG A 137 -2.28 -1.75 20.36
N SER A 138 -2.33 -3.06 20.18
CA SER A 138 -2.79 -4.03 21.17
C SER A 138 -1.59 -4.58 21.92
N THR A 139 -1.75 -4.69 23.23
CA THR A 139 -0.73 -5.04 24.22
C THR A 139 -0.39 -6.54 24.28
N LYS A 140 -0.89 -7.36 23.34
CA LYS A 140 -0.71 -8.83 23.34
C LYS A 140 -0.07 -9.34 22.03
N PRO A 141 1.25 -9.51 21.98
CA PRO A 141 2.02 -9.77 20.75
C PRO A 141 1.82 -11.14 20.08
N LYS A 142 1.37 -12.17 20.81
CA LYS A 142 1.60 -13.57 20.40
C LYS A 142 0.56 -14.16 19.42
N GLU A 143 -0.64 -13.61 19.34
CA GLU A 143 -1.70 -14.12 18.44
C GLU A 143 -1.82 -13.32 17.12
N MET A 144 -1.15 -12.17 17.04
CA MET A 144 -1.24 -11.21 15.93
C MET A 144 -0.15 -11.36 14.86
N ASP A 145 0.90 -12.14 15.10
CA ASP A 145 2.22 -11.94 14.47
C ASP A 145 2.24 -12.12 12.93
N LYS A 146 1.39 -12.99 12.37
CA LYS A 146 1.37 -13.26 10.91
C LYS A 146 0.45 -12.31 10.12
N THR A 147 -0.74 -12.00 10.65
CA THR A 147 -1.63 -11.01 10.03
C THR A 147 -1.01 -9.62 10.14
N LEU A 148 -0.40 -9.28 11.28
CA LEU A 148 0.27 -8.00 11.50
C LEU A 148 1.50 -7.81 10.60
N ALA A 149 2.25 -8.87 10.28
CA ALA A 149 3.35 -8.78 9.32
C ALA A 149 2.88 -8.32 7.93
N ALA A 150 1.67 -8.72 7.51
CA ALA A 150 1.05 -8.23 6.28
C ALA A 150 0.53 -6.78 6.39
N PHE A 151 0.50 -6.17 7.58
CA PHE A 151 0.10 -4.77 7.77
C PHE A 151 1.25 -3.85 8.15
N LYS A 152 2.45 -4.40 8.37
CA LYS A 152 3.65 -3.59 8.40
C LYS A 152 3.75 -2.91 7.02
N GLY A 153 3.87 -1.58 6.98
CA GLY A 153 4.09 -0.86 5.74
C GLY A 153 5.35 -1.35 5.02
N MET A 154 5.65 -0.80 3.85
CA MET A 154 6.75 -1.25 3.01
C MET A 154 8.07 -1.49 3.78
N GLY A 155 8.51 -0.55 4.63
CA GLY A 155 9.73 -0.69 5.43
C GLY A 155 9.65 -1.71 6.58
N GLY A 156 8.47 -1.94 7.15
CA GLY A 156 8.31 -2.88 8.26
C GLY A 156 8.22 -4.35 7.80
N ARG A 157 8.00 -4.61 6.50
CA ARG A 157 8.03 -5.96 5.91
C ARG A 157 9.44 -6.40 5.51
N THR A 158 10.34 -5.46 5.26
CA THR A 158 11.63 -5.71 4.62
C THR A 158 12.78 -5.92 5.61
N SER A 159 12.58 -5.76 6.93
CA SER A 159 13.69 -5.78 7.89
C SER A 159 13.29 -6.20 9.32
N SER A 160 14.22 -6.89 9.99
CA SER A 160 14.14 -7.14 11.45
C SER A 160 14.31 -5.82 12.24
N PRO A 161 13.93 -5.76 13.53
CA PRO A 161 14.10 -4.54 14.32
C PRO A 161 15.54 -4.00 14.35
N LEU A 162 16.52 -4.89 14.49
CA LEU A 162 17.95 -4.51 14.43
C LEU A 162 18.35 -4.07 13.02
N GLY A 163 17.85 -4.74 11.98
CA GLY A 163 18.06 -4.34 10.59
C GLY A 163 17.55 -2.94 10.30
N MET A 164 16.35 -2.60 10.80
CA MET A 164 15.77 -1.26 10.69
C MET A 164 16.58 -0.19 11.40
N GLN A 165 17.13 -0.49 12.59
CA GLN A 165 18.00 0.45 13.30
C GLN A 165 19.28 0.73 12.51
N VAL A 166 19.97 -0.32 12.04
CA VAL A 166 21.17 -0.19 11.21
C VAL A 166 20.88 0.59 9.93
N TYR A 167 19.76 0.29 9.28
CA TYR A 167 19.32 0.99 8.07
C TYR A 167 19.08 2.48 8.32
N THR A 168 18.34 2.82 9.38
CA THR A 168 18.03 4.20 9.75
C THR A 168 19.29 5.01 10.06
N ILE A 169 20.22 4.43 10.84
CA ILE A 169 21.52 5.05 11.15
C ILE A 169 22.35 5.22 9.88
N SER A 170 22.29 4.26 8.95
CA SER A 170 23.03 4.35 7.69
C SER A 170 22.50 5.50 6.81
N ILE A 171 21.17 5.65 6.72
CA ILE A 171 20.51 6.75 6.01
C ILE A 171 20.89 8.10 6.63
N SER A 172 20.84 8.25 7.95
CA SER A 172 21.11 9.53 8.61
C SER A 172 22.55 10.03 8.43
N ASN A 173 23.48 9.15 8.05
CA ASN A 173 24.91 9.45 7.91
C ASN A 173 25.39 9.42 6.46
N SER A 174 24.51 9.20 5.49
CA SER A 174 24.87 9.11 4.07
C SER A 174 23.82 9.80 3.20
N PRO A 175 24.14 10.96 2.60
CA PRO A 175 23.26 11.62 1.63
C PRO A 175 22.89 10.71 0.46
N PHE A 176 23.82 9.84 0.03
CA PHE A 176 23.53 8.82 -0.96
C PHE A 176 22.41 7.87 -0.47
N LEU A 177 22.54 7.27 0.72
CA LEU A 177 21.52 6.35 1.23
C LEU A 177 20.19 7.05 1.54
N ALA A 178 20.25 8.31 1.97
CA ALA A 178 19.09 9.17 2.14
C ALA A 178 18.35 9.39 0.82
N SER A 179 19.07 9.69 -0.27
CA SER A 179 18.50 9.70 -1.63
C SER A 179 17.97 8.34 -2.07
N GLN A 180 18.66 7.25 -1.72
CA GLN A 180 18.27 5.88 -2.10
C GLN A 180 16.96 5.41 -1.49
N TYR A 181 16.64 5.86 -0.27
CA TYR A 181 15.34 5.61 0.33
C TYR A 181 14.20 6.08 -0.61
N TYR A 182 14.38 7.18 -1.34
CA TYR A 182 13.39 7.69 -2.29
C TYR A 182 13.27 6.87 -3.57
N THR A 183 14.23 5.99 -3.87
CA THR A 183 14.04 4.96 -4.91
C THR A 183 13.00 3.95 -4.44
N ALA A 184 13.11 3.47 -3.19
CA ALA A 184 12.12 2.56 -2.61
C ALA A 184 10.75 3.23 -2.44
N ARG A 185 10.73 4.48 -1.97
CA ARG A 185 9.50 5.29 -1.86
C ARG A 185 8.84 5.53 -3.21
N GLY A 186 9.62 5.90 -4.23
CA GLY A 186 9.13 6.09 -5.59
C GLY A 186 8.47 4.84 -6.16
N ILE A 187 9.03 3.65 -5.91
CA ILE A 187 8.38 2.37 -6.23
C ILE A 187 7.03 2.23 -5.50
N GLY A 188 6.96 2.63 -4.23
CA GLY A 188 5.71 2.72 -3.47
C GLY A 188 4.67 3.64 -4.10
N ASN A 189 5.07 4.85 -4.52
CA ASN A 189 4.16 5.80 -5.18
C ASN A 189 3.64 5.24 -6.52
N LEU A 190 4.48 4.52 -7.29
CA LEU A 190 4.04 3.84 -8.51
C LEU A 190 2.99 2.77 -8.23
N ASN A 191 3.15 2.00 -7.15
CA ASN A 191 2.13 1.02 -6.72
C ASN A 191 0.81 1.69 -6.33
N LEU A 192 0.88 2.82 -5.63
CA LEU A 192 -0.30 3.62 -5.29
C LEU A 192 -1.02 4.11 -6.56
N LYS A 193 -0.28 4.76 -7.47
CA LYS A 193 -0.78 5.25 -8.78
C LYS A 193 -1.32 4.13 -9.65
N ASN A 194 -0.84 2.91 -9.49
CA ASN A 194 -1.36 1.74 -10.20
C ASN A 194 -2.87 1.55 -9.97
N LYS A 195 -3.38 1.98 -8.81
CA LYS A 195 -4.78 1.86 -8.40
C LYS A 195 -5.50 3.21 -8.42
N GLU A 196 -4.94 4.25 -7.79
CA GLU A 196 -5.65 5.50 -7.51
C GLU A 196 -6.05 6.32 -8.75
N TYR A 197 -5.42 6.10 -9.89
CA TYR A 197 -5.83 6.77 -11.13
C TYR A 197 -7.29 6.50 -11.48
N SER A 198 -7.78 5.27 -11.30
CA SER A 198 -9.20 4.95 -11.58
C SER A 198 -10.13 5.68 -10.61
N PHE A 199 -9.76 5.77 -9.32
CA PHE A 199 -10.53 6.49 -8.31
C PHE A 199 -10.63 7.98 -8.62
N SER A 200 -9.53 8.60 -9.06
CA SER A 200 -9.56 10.00 -9.48
C SER A 200 -10.42 10.23 -10.72
N GLN A 201 -10.55 9.26 -11.64
CA GLN A 201 -11.45 9.38 -12.79
C GLN A 201 -12.91 9.21 -12.38
N LEU A 202 -13.20 8.32 -11.44
CA LEU A 202 -14.53 8.19 -10.84
C LEU A 202 -14.97 9.51 -10.20
N TYR A 203 -14.12 10.10 -9.35
CA TYR A 203 -14.38 11.42 -8.76
C TYR A 203 -14.78 12.47 -9.81
N LYS A 204 -13.96 12.63 -10.87
CA LYS A 204 -14.20 13.62 -11.92
C LYS A 204 -15.50 13.35 -12.68
N THR A 205 -15.83 12.08 -12.87
CA THR A 205 -17.07 11.67 -13.55
C THR A 205 -18.29 12.03 -12.73
N LEU A 206 -18.28 11.72 -11.43
CA LEU A 206 -19.38 12.05 -10.51
C LEU A 206 -19.54 13.56 -10.39
N GLU A 207 -18.44 14.30 -10.20
CA GLU A 207 -18.41 15.76 -10.12
C GLU A 207 -19.02 16.40 -11.38
N LYS A 208 -18.61 15.96 -12.57
CA LYS A 208 -19.13 16.49 -13.84
C LYS A 208 -20.63 16.25 -14.01
N LYS A 209 -21.16 15.16 -13.45
CA LYS A 209 -22.59 14.83 -13.52
C LYS A 209 -23.42 15.45 -12.39
N GLY A 210 -22.78 16.07 -11.40
CA GLY A 210 -23.46 16.53 -10.19
C GLY A 210 -24.03 15.38 -9.35
N GLU A 211 -23.43 14.19 -9.46
CA GLU A 211 -23.81 13.01 -8.67
C GLU A 211 -23.13 13.03 -7.29
N PHE A 212 -23.66 12.24 -6.36
CA PHE A 212 -23.07 12.09 -5.03
C PHE A 212 -21.64 11.51 -5.13
N ILE A 213 -20.69 12.13 -4.44
CA ILE A 213 -19.30 11.68 -4.36
C ILE A 213 -19.07 11.06 -2.98
N PRO A 214 -18.83 9.74 -2.89
CA PRO A 214 -18.48 9.12 -1.62
C PRO A 214 -17.22 9.75 -1.03
N ALA A 215 -17.21 10.01 0.27
CA ALA A 215 -16.08 10.62 0.96
C ALA A 215 -14.77 9.86 0.74
N PRO A 216 -14.71 8.50 0.72
CA PRO A 216 -13.47 7.77 0.42
C PRO A 216 -12.93 8.05 -0.99
N THR A 217 -13.82 8.20 -1.97
CA THR A 217 -13.46 8.59 -3.34
C THR A 217 -12.88 10.01 -3.38
N ALA A 218 -13.47 10.95 -2.62
CA ALA A 218 -12.97 12.31 -2.50
C ALA A 218 -11.62 12.39 -1.77
N VAL A 219 -11.44 11.66 -0.68
CA VAL A 219 -10.16 11.57 0.05
C VAL A 219 -9.06 11.05 -0.88
N SER A 220 -9.31 9.97 -1.62
CA SER A 220 -8.31 9.44 -2.56
C SER A 220 -7.98 10.41 -3.69
N ARG A 221 -8.94 11.21 -4.15
CA ARG A 221 -8.68 12.25 -5.15
C ARG A 221 -7.70 13.30 -4.64
N TYR A 222 -7.90 13.77 -3.41
CA TYR A 222 -7.06 14.80 -2.81
C TYR A 222 -5.70 14.24 -2.39
N HIS A 223 -5.67 13.04 -1.81
CA HIS A 223 -4.44 12.30 -1.54
C HIS A 223 -3.58 12.15 -2.80
N LEU A 224 -4.16 11.75 -3.93
CA LEU A 224 -3.44 11.63 -5.20
C LEU A 224 -2.83 12.96 -5.69
N LEU A 225 -3.45 14.10 -5.35
CA LEU A 225 -2.92 15.42 -5.71
C LEU A 225 -1.67 15.76 -4.90
N ASP A 226 -1.69 15.51 -3.60
CA ASP A 226 -0.52 15.68 -2.73
C ASP A 226 0.61 14.72 -3.16
N GLU A 227 0.28 13.45 -3.38
CA GLU A 227 1.19 12.38 -3.84
C GLU A 227 1.84 12.67 -5.21
N SER A 228 1.24 13.54 -6.02
CA SER A 228 1.84 13.96 -7.28
C SER A 228 3.12 14.77 -7.07
N PHE A 229 3.15 15.62 -6.04
CA PHE A 229 4.34 16.38 -5.63
C PHE A 229 5.35 15.50 -4.90
N HIS A 230 4.87 14.58 -4.08
CA HIS A 230 5.70 13.60 -3.35
C HIS A 230 6.45 12.67 -4.30
N THR A 231 5.78 12.27 -5.40
CA THR A 231 6.44 11.51 -6.47
C THR A 231 7.53 12.33 -7.15
N ALA A 232 7.31 13.62 -7.39
CA ALA A 232 8.31 14.49 -8.01
C ALA A 232 9.52 14.70 -7.08
N THR A 233 9.29 14.87 -5.78
CA THR A 233 10.35 14.86 -4.75
C THR A 233 11.13 13.54 -4.80
N SER A 234 10.42 12.41 -4.81
CA SER A 234 11.04 11.08 -4.86
C SER A 234 11.90 10.87 -6.11
N GLN A 235 11.42 11.32 -7.28
CA GLN A 235 12.17 11.29 -8.52
C GLN A 235 13.44 12.14 -8.43
N LEU A 236 13.33 13.38 -7.98
CA LEU A 236 14.49 14.28 -7.87
C LEU A 236 15.55 13.71 -6.91
N MET A 237 15.13 13.20 -5.76
CA MET A 237 16.00 12.60 -4.75
C MET A 237 16.73 11.37 -5.29
N SER A 238 15.99 10.45 -5.90
CA SER A 238 16.51 9.15 -6.34
C SER A 238 17.35 9.20 -7.62
N HIS A 239 17.10 10.17 -8.51
CA HIS A 239 17.71 10.21 -9.83
C HIS A 239 18.74 11.33 -10.00
N GLU A 240 18.58 12.46 -9.31
CA GLU A 240 19.44 13.63 -9.55
C GLU A 240 20.28 13.98 -8.33
N ILE A 241 19.66 14.21 -7.17
CA ILE A 241 20.34 14.72 -5.98
C ILE A 241 21.47 13.80 -5.50
N TYR A 242 21.33 12.49 -5.63
CA TYR A 242 22.40 11.57 -5.19
C TYR A 242 23.71 11.76 -5.97
N LYS A 243 23.66 12.33 -7.17
CA LYS A 243 24.83 12.55 -8.05
C LYS A 243 25.70 13.72 -7.60
N ASP A 244 25.18 14.59 -6.73
CA ASP A 244 25.91 15.72 -6.18
C ASP A 244 26.97 15.28 -5.14
N PHE A 245 26.88 14.03 -4.68
CA PHE A 245 27.74 13.44 -3.65
C PHE A 245 28.75 12.45 -4.24
N PRO A 246 29.81 12.08 -3.48
CA PRO A 246 30.76 11.06 -3.91
C PRO A 246 30.06 9.74 -4.29
N GLN A 247 30.69 9.03 -5.23
CA GLN A 247 30.23 7.72 -5.65
C GLN A 247 30.08 6.76 -4.46
N PRO A 248 28.98 5.98 -4.40
CA PRO A 248 28.70 5.18 -3.22
C PRO A 248 29.76 4.10 -3.01
N ASN A 249 30.17 3.95 -1.76
CA ASN A 249 31.10 2.91 -1.35
C ASN A 249 30.41 1.52 -1.36
N ALA A 250 31.17 0.46 -1.08
CA ALA A 250 30.64 -0.90 -1.13
C ALA A 250 29.49 -1.15 -0.14
N TRP A 251 29.54 -0.55 1.05
CA TRP A 251 28.49 -0.66 2.07
C TRP A 251 27.21 0.05 1.63
N GLU A 252 27.33 1.27 1.11
CA GLU A 252 26.19 2.05 0.62
C GLU A 252 25.50 1.35 -0.56
N LYS A 253 26.29 0.84 -1.52
CA LYS A 253 25.76 0.03 -2.63
C LYS A 253 25.06 -1.22 -2.13
N TYR A 254 25.62 -1.90 -1.12
CA TYR A 254 24.99 -3.07 -0.51
C TYR A 254 23.63 -2.73 0.09
N ILE A 255 23.56 -1.72 0.96
CA ILE A 255 22.30 -1.32 1.63
C ILE A 255 21.25 -0.84 0.62
N GLY A 256 21.63 -0.01 -0.35
CA GLY A 256 20.72 0.45 -1.40
C GLY A 256 20.13 -0.72 -2.19
N ASN A 257 20.96 -1.71 -2.56
CA ASN A 257 20.49 -2.90 -3.26
C ASN A 257 19.66 -3.84 -2.39
N GLN A 258 20.00 -4.01 -1.11
CA GLN A 258 19.20 -4.87 -0.23
C GLN A 258 17.79 -4.33 -0.05
N THR A 259 17.63 -3.01 0.04
CA THR A 259 16.30 -2.38 0.14
C THR A 259 15.41 -2.79 -1.04
N ILE A 260 15.88 -2.63 -2.27
CA ILE A 260 15.09 -2.98 -3.48
C ILE A 260 14.92 -4.49 -3.64
N HIS A 261 15.90 -5.29 -3.20
CA HIS A 261 15.78 -6.74 -3.18
C HIS A 261 14.66 -7.19 -2.24
N SER A 262 14.63 -6.70 -1.01
CA SER A 262 13.58 -7.02 -0.03
C SER A 262 12.20 -6.57 -0.48
N LEU A 263 12.08 -5.44 -1.18
CA LEU A 263 10.80 -5.05 -1.79
C LEU A 263 10.26 -6.13 -2.74
N GLN A 264 11.12 -6.71 -3.56
CA GLN A 264 10.70 -7.75 -4.50
C GLN A 264 10.28 -9.04 -3.80
N THR A 265 10.95 -9.43 -2.70
CA THR A 265 10.69 -10.69 -2.00
C THR A 265 9.57 -10.62 -0.99
N ASP A 266 9.35 -9.45 -0.38
CA ASP A 266 8.50 -9.31 0.81
C ASP A 266 7.24 -8.49 0.53
N VAL A 267 7.29 -7.60 -0.47
CA VAL A 267 6.17 -6.70 -0.82
C VAL A 267 5.56 -7.07 -2.15
N PHE A 268 6.37 -7.30 -3.18
CA PHE A 268 5.91 -7.54 -4.55
C PHE A 268 5.97 -9.01 -4.98
N ASN A 269 5.98 -9.93 -4.03
CA ASN A 269 6.16 -11.35 -4.29
C ASN A 269 4.82 -12.07 -4.46
N GLY A 270 4.34 -12.14 -5.70
CA GLY A 270 3.18 -12.93 -6.10
C GLY A 270 1.89 -12.12 -6.26
N LEU A 271 0.81 -12.85 -6.57
CA LEU A 271 -0.52 -12.29 -6.81
C LEU A 271 -1.42 -12.51 -5.58
N SER A 272 -2.17 -11.48 -5.18
CA SER A 272 -3.18 -11.63 -4.13
C SER A 272 -4.52 -12.09 -4.71
N THR A 273 -5.07 -13.19 -4.18
CA THR A 273 -6.47 -13.58 -4.41
C THR A 273 -7.45 -12.63 -3.72
N THR A 274 -7.06 -12.06 -2.59
CA THR A 274 -7.96 -11.29 -1.73
C THR A 274 -8.09 -9.84 -2.19
N LEU A 275 -7.00 -9.22 -2.63
CA LEU A 275 -6.96 -7.80 -2.97
C LEU A 275 -6.30 -7.59 -4.34
N PRO A 276 -7.10 -7.36 -5.39
CA PRO A 276 -6.56 -6.95 -6.69
C PRO A 276 -5.64 -5.72 -6.54
N GLY A 277 -4.48 -5.74 -7.20
CA GLY A 277 -3.48 -4.66 -7.10
C GLY A 277 -2.70 -4.59 -5.78
N THR A 278 -2.83 -5.60 -4.91
CA THR A 278 -1.89 -5.86 -3.81
C THR A 278 -1.10 -7.13 -4.09
N PHE A 279 0.11 -7.20 -3.56
CA PHE A 279 1.07 -8.26 -3.85
C PHE A 279 1.58 -8.89 -2.55
N GLY A 280 1.78 -10.20 -2.60
CA GLY A 280 2.24 -11.00 -1.46
C GLY A 280 1.30 -11.02 -0.24
N GLY A 281 1.72 -11.76 0.78
CA GLY A 281 1.05 -11.88 2.08
C GLY A 281 -0.10 -12.89 2.12
N ASN A 282 -0.21 -13.63 3.23
CA ASN A 282 -1.30 -14.57 3.47
C ASN A 282 -2.45 -13.88 4.21
N LEU A 283 -3.53 -13.59 3.50
CA LEU A 283 -4.75 -12.97 4.04
C LEU A 283 -5.86 -13.99 4.39
N MET A 284 -5.57 -15.30 4.34
CA MET A 284 -6.56 -16.34 4.66
C MET A 284 -7.13 -16.23 6.09
N PRO A 285 -6.34 -15.96 7.16
CA PRO A 285 -6.91 -15.81 8.50
C PRO A 285 -7.93 -14.65 8.58
N MET A 286 -7.68 -13.59 7.83
CA MET A 286 -8.57 -12.43 7.77
C MET A 286 -9.86 -12.78 7.02
N VAL A 287 -9.76 -13.38 5.83
CA VAL A 287 -10.93 -13.80 5.05
C VAL A 287 -11.76 -14.81 5.85
N TYR A 288 -11.12 -15.73 6.56
CA TYR A 288 -11.83 -16.69 7.41
C TYR A 288 -12.67 -16.02 8.50
N LYS A 289 -12.15 -14.97 9.14
CA LYS A 289 -12.90 -14.18 10.12
C LYS A 289 -14.05 -13.43 9.44
N LEU A 290 -13.78 -12.73 8.34
CA LEU A 290 -14.77 -12.00 7.55
C LEU A 290 -15.99 -12.87 7.21
N LEU A 291 -15.77 -14.10 6.74
CA LEU A 291 -16.85 -15.01 6.36
C LEU A 291 -17.76 -15.42 7.53
N GLN A 292 -17.26 -15.34 8.77
CA GLN A 292 -18.02 -15.65 9.98
C GLN A 292 -18.72 -14.43 10.60
N THR A 293 -18.42 -13.22 10.12
CA THR A 293 -19.12 -11.99 10.56
C THR A 293 -20.57 -11.99 10.06
N PRO A 294 -21.46 -11.15 10.62
CA PRO A 294 -22.83 -11.03 10.15
C PRO A 294 -22.98 -10.76 8.64
N LEU A 295 -21.96 -10.16 8.01
CA LEU A 295 -21.95 -9.88 6.57
C LEU A 295 -22.14 -11.13 5.70
N PHE A 296 -21.64 -12.29 6.16
CA PHE A 296 -21.77 -13.57 5.43
C PHE A 296 -22.36 -14.70 6.29
N SER A 297 -22.23 -14.62 7.62
CA SER A 297 -22.81 -15.54 8.61
C SER A 297 -22.50 -17.03 8.35
N MET A 298 -21.35 -17.32 7.74
CA MET A 298 -20.95 -18.70 7.46
C MET A 298 -20.47 -19.40 8.74
N SER A 299 -20.83 -20.67 8.90
CA SER A 299 -20.18 -21.55 9.87
C SER A 299 -18.69 -21.76 9.54
N LYS A 300 -17.94 -22.31 10.48
CA LYS A 300 -16.52 -22.65 10.28
C LYS A 300 -16.29 -23.55 9.05
N GLN A 301 -17.19 -24.52 8.83
CA GLN A 301 -17.12 -25.47 7.73
C GLN A 301 -17.43 -24.79 6.40
N GLU A 302 -18.50 -24.00 6.34
CA GLU A 302 -18.88 -23.24 5.14
C GLU A 302 -17.79 -22.25 4.74
N ALA A 303 -17.22 -21.52 5.71
CA ALA A 303 -16.14 -20.58 5.47
C ALA A 303 -14.90 -21.27 4.87
N LEU A 304 -14.49 -22.43 5.40
CA LEU A 304 -13.36 -23.19 4.86
C LEU A 304 -13.63 -23.70 3.45
N LEU A 305 -14.83 -24.23 3.18
CA LEU A 305 -15.21 -24.69 1.84
C LEU A 305 -15.24 -23.55 0.83
N MET A 306 -15.76 -22.39 1.22
CA MET A 306 -15.78 -21.21 0.37
C MET A 306 -14.36 -20.69 0.09
N MET A 307 -13.49 -20.64 1.12
CA MET A 307 -12.10 -20.26 0.96
C MET A 307 -11.34 -21.24 0.05
N GLU A 308 -11.58 -22.54 0.16
CA GLU A 308 -10.96 -23.51 -0.74
C GLU A 308 -11.32 -23.21 -2.19
N LYS A 309 -12.59 -22.94 -2.48
CA LYS A 309 -13.05 -22.56 -3.82
C LYS A 309 -12.42 -21.25 -4.30
N CYS A 310 -12.29 -20.25 -3.42
CA CYS A 310 -11.73 -18.95 -3.79
C CYS A 310 -10.22 -18.97 -3.98
N PHE A 311 -9.46 -19.64 -3.11
CA PHE A 311 -8.00 -19.56 -3.12
C PHE A 311 -7.33 -20.67 -3.93
N CYS A 312 -7.92 -21.87 -3.98
CA CYS A 312 -7.27 -23.06 -4.53
C CYS A 312 -7.61 -23.33 -6.01
N GLN A 313 -8.34 -22.42 -6.67
CA GLN A 313 -8.75 -22.56 -8.06
C GLN A 313 -8.40 -21.28 -8.83
N GLU A 314 -8.19 -21.41 -10.14
CA GLU A 314 -8.04 -20.27 -11.04
C GLU A 314 -9.39 -19.58 -11.24
N HIS A 315 -9.40 -18.24 -11.21
CA HIS A 315 -10.61 -17.44 -11.37
C HIS A 315 -10.26 -16.03 -11.87
N GLN A 316 -11.27 -15.27 -12.30
CA GLN A 316 -11.08 -13.95 -12.95
C GLN A 316 -10.26 -12.98 -12.09
N GLY A 317 -10.48 -12.96 -10.77
CA GLY A 317 -9.74 -12.12 -9.83
C GLY A 317 -8.21 -12.28 -9.92
N LEU A 318 -7.71 -13.51 -10.13
CA LEU A 318 -6.27 -13.76 -10.28
C LEU A 318 -5.71 -13.20 -11.58
N HIS A 319 -6.47 -13.20 -12.67
CA HIS A 319 -6.06 -12.56 -13.92
C HIS A 319 -6.06 -11.04 -13.81
N VAL A 320 -7.03 -10.46 -13.08
CA VAL A 320 -7.02 -9.03 -12.76
C VAL A 320 -5.77 -8.70 -11.93
N ALA A 321 -5.47 -9.46 -10.88
CA ALA A 321 -4.26 -9.29 -10.09
C ALA A 321 -2.98 -9.38 -10.94
N ALA A 322 -2.91 -10.33 -11.87
CA ALA A 322 -1.79 -10.47 -12.82
C ALA A 322 -1.63 -9.24 -13.73
N LYS A 323 -2.74 -8.67 -14.23
CA LYS A 323 -2.73 -7.44 -15.03
C LYS A 323 -2.15 -6.26 -14.23
N TYR A 324 -2.61 -6.06 -12.99
CA TYR A 324 -2.08 -5.01 -12.12
C TYR A 324 -0.60 -5.23 -11.80
N HIS A 325 -0.18 -6.48 -11.56
CA HIS A 325 1.23 -6.84 -11.34
C HIS A 325 2.10 -6.49 -12.55
N GLN A 326 1.68 -6.89 -13.75
CA GLN A 326 2.44 -6.65 -14.99
C GLN A 326 2.59 -5.17 -15.30
N ARG A 327 1.52 -4.38 -15.12
CA ARG A 327 1.57 -2.92 -15.30
C ARG A 327 2.57 -2.29 -14.33
N LEU A 328 2.46 -2.63 -13.04
CA LEU A 328 3.39 -2.11 -12.03
C LEU A 328 4.84 -2.50 -12.30
N LEU A 329 5.10 -3.76 -12.68
CA LEU A 329 6.44 -4.22 -13.03
C LEU A 329 7.03 -3.41 -14.18
N SER A 330 6.23 -3.09 -15.20
CA SER A 330 6.67 -2.26 -16.33
C SER A 330 7.01 -0.83 -15.87
N ASP A 331 6.16 -0.24 -15.04
CA ASP A 331 6.36 1.13 -14.56
C ASP A 331 7.57 1.24 -13.61
N ILE A 332 7.78 0.24 -12.73
CA ILE A 332 8.97 0.19 -11.87
C ILE A 332 10.23 0.05 -12.72
N ARG A 333 10.26 -0.83 -13.71
CA ARG A 333 11.45 -1.00 -14.57
C ARG A 333 11.85 0.30 -15.24
N LYS A 334 10.88 1.04 -15.79
CA LYS A 334 11.12 2.37 -16.37
C LYS A 334 11.65 3.35 -15.33
N PHE A 335 11.08 3.34 -14.13
CA PHE A 335 11.52 4.20 -13.03
C PHE A 335 12.93 3.85 -12.53
N LEU A 336 13.42 2.62 -12.71
CA LEU A 336 14.78 2.23 -12.31
C LEU A 336 15.81 2.41 -13.45
N GLU A 337 15.39 2.86 -14.64
CA GLU A 337 16.30 3.12 -15.75
C GLU A 337 17.25 4.27 -15.39
N GLY A 338 18.54 4.11 -15.73
CA GLY A 338 19.56 5.12 -15.45
C GLY A 338 20.16 5.09 -14.04
N LEU A 339 19.60 4.32 -13.11
CA LEU A 339 20.17 4.13 -11.77
C LEU A 339 21.38 3.17 -11.83
N ASP A 340 22.57 3.74 -11.77
CA ASP A 340 23.86 3.10 -12.04
C ASP A 340 24.39 2.21 -10.91
N TYR A 341 23.99 2.49 -9.68
CA TYR A 341 24.37 1.73 -8.48
C TYR A 341 23.56 0.43 -8.29
N LEU A 342 22.47 0.22 -9.05
CA LEU A 342 21.64 -0.98 -8.94
C LEU A 342 22.29 -2.20 -9.59
N SER A 343 22.21 -3.32 -8.88
CA SER A 343 22.53 -4.64 -9.41
C SER A 343 21.56 -5.03 -10.54
N PRO A 344 21.97 -5.91 -11.48
CA PRO A 344 21.08 -6.36 -12.56
C PRO A 344 19.77 -7.00 -12.07
N VAL A 345 19.82 -7.72 -10.95
CA VAL A 345 18.63 -8.35 -10.34
C VAL A 345 17.59 -7.30 -9.96
N ASN A 346 18.02 -6.19 -9.36
CA ASN A 346 17.14 -5.10 -8.94
C ASN A 346 16.71 -4.22 -10.10
N ARG A 347 17.63 -3.84 -10.99
CA ARG A 347 17.31 -3.01 -12.16
C ARG A 347 16.23 -3.66 -13.04
N GLU A 348 16.30 -4.97 -13.22
CA GLU A 348 15.33 -5.72 -14.02
C GLU A 348 14.15 -6.25 -13.21
N MET A 349 14.10 -5.99 -11.89
CA MET A 349 13.08 -6.49 -10.96
C MET A 349 12.84 -8.01 -11.13
N ARG A 350 13.91 -8.80 -11.26
CA ARG A 350 13.84 -10.21 -11.70
C ARG A 350 13.01 -11.08 -10.74
N LEU A 351 13.08 -10.80 -9.43
CA LEU A 351 12.39 -11.61 -8.43
C LEU A 351 10.88 -11.36 -8.47
N MET A 352 10.46 -10.09 -8.51
CA MET A 352 9.06 -9.71 -8.72
C MET A 352 8.53 -10.33 -10.02
N ALA A 353 9.27 -10.17 -11.12
CA ALA A 353 8.90 -10.72 -12.43
C ALA A 353 8.66 -12.24 -12.40
N SER A 354 9.47 -12.98 -11.64
CA SER A 354 9.35 -14.43 -11.52
C SER A 354 8.12 -14.89 -10.72
N SER A 355 7.52 -14.01 -9.92
CA SER A 355 6.45 -14.34 -8.97
C SER A 355 5.03 -14.10 -9.51
N GLY A 356 4.86 -13.24 -10.52
CA GLY A 356 3.56 -12.75 -11.00
C GLY A 356 2.75 -13.70 -11.90
N SER A 357 2.77 -15.02 -11.65
CA SER A 357 2.03 -16.03 -12.43
C SER A 357 0.79 -16.52 -11.68
N VAL A 358 -0.34 -16.66 -12.39
CA VAL A 358 -1.59 -17.23 -11.88
C VAL A 358 -1.39 -18.67 -11.41
N GLU A 359 -0.72 -19.50 -12.22
CA GLU A 359 -0.42 -20.89 -11.87
C GLU A 359 0.38 -20.99 -10.56
N LYS A 360 1.42 -20.16 -10.41
CA LYS A 360 2.22 -20.11 -9.19
C LYS A 360 1.40 -19.63 -8.00
N ALA A 361 0.55 -18.63 -8.18
CA ALA A 361 -0.34 -18.13 -7.14
C ALA A 361 -1.30 -19.22 -6.64
N VAL A 362 -1.96 -19.95 -7.54
CA VAL A 362 -2.85 -21.07 -7.19
C VAL A 362 -2.08 -22.18 -6.46
N ALA A 363 -0.90 -22.58 -6.95
CA ALA A 363 -0.08 -23.60 -6.30
C ALA A 363 0.35 -23.19 -4.88
N ASN A 364 0.73 -21.92 -4.69
CA ASN A 364 1.07 -21.38 -3.39
C ASN A 364 -0.14 -21.32 -2.45
N ASN A 365 -1.27 -20.83 -2.95
CA ASN A 365 -2.52 -20.78 -2.21
C ASN A 365 -2.98 -22.16 -1.74
N ILE A 366 -2.90 -23.20 -2.59
CA ILE A 366 -3.22 -24.57 -2.20
C ILE A 366 -2.37 -25.03 -1.00
N ARG A 367 -1.06 -24.75 -1.06
CA ARG A 367 -0.14 -25.11 0.03
C ARG A 367 -0.48 -24.36 1.31
N GLU A 368 -0.71 -23.06 1.23
CA GLU A 368 -1.04 -22.22 2.38
C GLU A 368 -2.40 -22.55 2.98
N PHE A 369 -3.42 -22.80 2.15
CA PHE A 369 -4.74 -23.20 2.59
C PHE A 369 -4.72 -24.54 3.31
N LYS A 370 -3.94 -25.52 2.84
CA LYS A 370 -3.74 -26.80 3.55
C LYS A 370 -3.13 -26.61 4.93
N GLN A 371 -2.20 -25.68 5.09
CA GLN A 371 -1.60 -25.37 6.41
C GLN A 371 -2.62 -24.66 7.31
N PHE A 372 -3.28 -23.63 6.78
CA PHE A 372 -4.26 -22.82 7.51
C PHE A 372 -5.49 -23.62 7.95
N SER A 373 -6.08 -24.40 7.05
CA SER A 373 -7.26 -25.23 7.35
C SER A 373 -6.99 -26.27 8.44
N ARG A 374 -5.74 -26.77 8.55
CA ARG A 374 -5.33 -27.66 9.65
C ARG A 374 -5.19 -26.91 10.97
N SER A 375 -4.72 -25.65 10.96
CA SER A 375 -4.53 -24.88 12.20
C SER A 375 -5.84 -24.44 12.85
N VAL A 376 -6.91 -24.26 12.08
CA VAL A 376 -8.22 -23.83 12.62
C VAL A 376 -9.16 -25.00 12.99
N LYS A 377 -8.80 -26.24 12.60
CA LYS A 377 -9.52 -27.47 12.97
C LYS A 377 -9.04 -28.08 14.30
N ARG A 378 -7.85 -27.68 14.76
CA ARG A 378 -7.35 -27.97 16.10
C ARG A 378 -7.90 -26.92 17.06
#